data_AF-A0A951ZB44-F1
#
_entry.id   AF-A0A951ZB44-F1
#
_cell.length_a   1.000
_cell.length_b   1.000
_cell.length_c   1.000
_cell.angle_alpha   90.00
_cell.angle_beta   90.00
_cell.angle_gamma   90.00
#
_symmetry.space_group_name_H-M   'P 1'
#
loop_
_entity.id
_entity.type
_entity.pdbx_description
1 polymer ?
#
loop_
_entity_poly.entity_id
_entity_poly.type
_entity_poly.pdbx_seq_one_letter_code
_entity_poly.pdbx_strand_id
1 'polypeptide(L)' 'MMSEEGMAAGGERPPAIERPPFWQRVCDNHFLLLFIGVTVPTVFYLIWGIMEIAQIPVAP' A
#
# COMPACT_ATOMS: atom_id res chain seq x y z
N MET A 1 31.17 -30.93 -43.55
CA MET A 1 32.01 -30.17 -42.61
C MET A 1 31.78 -28.68 -42.89
N MET A 2 30.73 -28.12 -42.29
CA MET A 2 30.46 -26.68 -42.21
C MET A 2 29.48 -26.50 -41.05
N SER A 3 29.95 -25.73 -40.08
CA SER A 3 29.60 -25.76 -38.67
C SER A 3 28.17 -25.32 -38.37
N GLU A 4 27.56 -26.02 -37.42
CA GLU A 4 26.31 -25.70 -36.72
C GLU A 4 26.50 -24.58 -35.68
N GLU A 5 27.34 -23.58 -35.98
CA GLU A 5 27.71 -22.54 -35.02
C GLU A 5 27.02 -21.22 -35.36
N GLY A 6 26.04 -20.83 -34.54
CA GLY A 6 25.63 -19.43 -34.47
C GLY A 6 24.16 -19.12 -34.21
N MET A 7 23.28 -20.12 -34.10
CA MET A 7 21.91 -19.89 -33.60
C MET A 7 21.95 -19.80 -32.07
N ALA A 8 22.56 -18.73 -31.54
CA ALA A 8 22.38 -18.32 -30.16
C ALA A 8 20.91 -17.90 -30.00
N ALA A 9 20.06 -18.90 -29.79
CA ALA A 9 18.71 -18.72 -29.33
C ALA A 9 18.78 -17.93 -28.02
N GLY A 10 18.56 -16.62 -28.11
CA GLY A 10 18.27 -15.77 -26.98
C GLY A 10 17.00 -16.27 -26.34
N GLY A 11 17.16 -17.23 -25.43
CA GLY A 11 16.08 -17.72 -24.58
C GLY A 11 15.71 -16.62 -23.60
N GLU A 12 14.82 -15.71 -24.01
CA GLU A 12 14.05 -14.91 -23.08
C GLU A 12 13.25 -15.89 -22.21
N ARG A 13 13.77 -16.17 -21.01
CA ARG A 13 13.04 -16.93 -20.00
C ARG A 13 11.74 -16.15 -19.74
N PRO A 14 10.55 -16.77 -19.88
CA PRO A 14 9.30 -16.07 -19.60
C PRO A 14 9.38 -15.48 -18.19
N PRO A 15 8.94 -14.23 -17.99
CA PRO A 15 9.04 -13.59 -16.68
C PRO A 15 8.35 -14.49 -15.67
N ALA A 16 9.08 -14.89 -14.63
CA ALA A 16 8.49 -15.61 -13.52
C ALA A 16 7.34 -14.73 -12.99
N ILE A 17 6.12 -15.27 -12.94
CA ILE A 17 4.95 -14.55 -12.45
C ILE A 17 5.14 -14.38 -10.93
N GLU A 18 5.83 -13.32 -10.54
CA GLU A 18 6.03 -12.96 -9.14
C GLU A 18 4.73 -12.38 -8.60
N ARG A 19 4.19 -13.03 -7.57
CA ARG A 19 3.00 -12.52 -6.87
C ARG A 19 3.37 -11.18 -6.24
N PRO A 20 2.60 -10.10 -6.49
CA PRO A 20 2.91 -8.81 -5.90
C PRO A 20 2.88 -8.89 -4.37
N PRO A 21 3.93 -8.39 -3.67
CA PRO A 21 4.02 -8.38 -2.22
C PRO A 21 2.83 -7.67 -1.56
N PHE A 22 2.51 -8.09 -0.34
CA PHE A 22 1.32 -7.62 0.37
C PHE A 22 1.27 -6.09 0.51
N TRP A 23 2.39 -5.47 0.90
CA TRP A 23 2.48 -4.03 1.08
C TRP A 23 2.29 -3.25 -0.23
N GLN A 24 2.72 -3.79 -1.38
CA GLN A 24 2.41 -3.18 -2.68
C GLN A 24 0.91 -3.16 -2.93
N ARG A 25 0.20 -4.27 -2.68
CA ARG A 25 -1.27 -4.31 -2.88
C ARG A 25 -2.03 -3.30 -2.03
N VAL A 26 -1.51 -3.00 -0.82
CA VAL A 26 -2.08 -1.96 0.04
C VAL A 26 -1.84 -0.57 -0.55
N CYS A 27 -0.64 -0.31 -1.06
CA CYS A 27 -0.27 0.95 -1.71
C CYS A 27 -0.78 1.12 -3.15
N ASP A 28 -1.23 0.05 -3.81
CA ASP A 28 -1.77 0.09 -5.18
C ASP A 28 -3.29 0.32 -5.19
N ASN A 29 -3.97 0.14 -4.05
CA ASN A 29 -5.41 0.31 -3.92
C ASN A 29 -5.78 1.70 -3.38
N HIS A 30 -6.14 2.60 -4.30
CA HIS A 30 -6.52 3.98 -4.02
C HIS A 30 -7.62 4.12 -2.95
N PHE A 31 -8.58 3.18 -2.89
CA PHE A 31 -9.62 3.21 -1.86
C PHE A 31 -9.07 2.87 -0.47
N LEU A 32 -8.10 1.95 -0.37
CA LEU A 32 -7.46 1.65 0.90
C LEU A 32 -6.62 2.83 1.40
N LEU A 33 -5.86 3.47 0.50
CA LEU A 33 -5.13 4.70 0.83
C LEU A 33 -6.06 5.83 1.26
N LEU A 34 -7.15 6.06 0.51
CA LEU A 34 -8.16 7.07 0.85
C LEU A 34 -8.79 6.76 2.21
N PHE A 35 -9.18 5.50 2.44
CA PHE A 35 -9.80 5.07 3.67
C PHE A 35 -8.88 5.30 4.86
N ILE A 36 -7.62 4.86 4.78
CA ILE A 36 -6.63 5.09 5.84
C ILE A 36 -6.37 6.59 6.01
N GLY A 37 -6.22 7.33 4.92
CA GLY A 37 -5.95 8.75 4.91
C GLY A 37 -7.05 9.61 5.56
N VAL A 38 -8.32 9.20 5.46
CA VAL A 38 -9.45 9.89 6.12
C VAL A 38 -9.68 9.32 7.52
N THR A 39 -9.70 8.00 7.67
CA THR A 39 -10.06 7.34 8.94
C THR A 39 -9.07 7.66 10.05
N VAL A 40 -7.76 7.68 9.76
CA VAL A 40 -6.73 7.96 10.77
C VAL A 40 -6.92 9.35 11.40
N PRO A 41 -6.93 10.46 10.65
CA PRO A 41 -7.15 11.77 11.25
C PRO A 41 -8.55 11.90 11.85
N THR A 42 -9.59 11.33 11.23
CA THR A 42 -10.95 11.38 11.79
C THR A 42 -11.00 10.77 13.19
N VAL A 43 -10.49 9.54 13.36
CA VAL A 43 -10.48 8.87 14.68
C VAL A 43 -9.61 9.63 15.67
N PHE A 44 -8.44 10.10 15.24
CA PHE A 44 -7.53 10.87 16.07
C PHE A 44 -8.19 12.15 16.62
N TYR A 45 -8.77 12.96 15.74
CA TYR A 45 -9.47 14.19 16.12
C TYR A 45 -10.75 13.92 16.92
N LEU A 46 -11.44 12.81 16.65
CA LEU A 46 -12.62 12.43 17.41
C LEU A 46 -12.27 12.09 18.86
N ILE A 47 -11.26 11.24 19.07
CA ILE A 47 -10.80 10.89 20.41
C ILE A 47 -10.28 12.14 21.14
N TRP A 48 -9.43 12.93 20.47
CA TRP A 48 -8.89 14.14 21.06
C TRP A 48 -10.01 15.14 21.41
N GLY A 49 -10.95 15.40 20.50
CA GLY A 49 -12.07 16.31 20.74
C GLY A 49 -12.96 15.86 21.90
N ILE A 50 -13.21 14.56 22.05
CA ILE A 50 -13.97 14.02 23.19
C ILE A 50 -13.20 14.25 24.50
N MET A 51 -11.90 13.96 24.52
CA MET A 51 -11.06 14.19 25.68
C MET A 51 -11.02 15.68 26.07
N GLU A 52 -10.91 16.58 25.09
CA GLU A 52 -10.94 18.03 25.30
C GLU A 52 -12.25 18.46 25.96
N ILE A 53 -13.40 18.03 25.40
CA ILE A 53 -14.72 18.37 25.94
C ILE A 53 -14.90 17.83 27.37
N ALA A 54 -14.44 16.60 27.64
CA ALA A 54 -14.56 15.99 28.96
C ALA A 54 -13.73 16.70 30.04
N GLN A 55 -12.69 17.45 29.63
CA GLN A 55 -11.83 18.21 30.52
C GLN A 55 -12.31 19.65 30.74
N ILE A 56 -13.31 20.13 30.00
CA ILE A 56 -13.88 21.47 30.19
C ILE A 56 -14.56 21.51 31.56
N PRO A 57 -14.13 22.40 32.47
CA PRO A 57 -14.80 22.58 33.75
C PRO A 57 -16.19 23.13 33.52
N VAL A 58 -17.21 22.46 34.08
CA VAL A 58 -18.55 23.04 34.17
C VAL A 58 -18.49 24.23 35.13
N ALA A 59 -18.89 25.40 34.65
CA ALA A 59 -19.01 26.60 35.47
C ALA A 59 -19.98 26.34 36.64
N PRO A 60 -19.74 26.95 37.82
CA PRO A 60 -20.52 26.71 39.03
C PRO A 60 -22.01 27.08 38.88
#